data_AF-A0AAW4W6I6-F1
#
_entry.id   AF-A0AAW4W6I6-F1
#
_cell.length_a   1.000
_cell.length_b   1.000
_cell.length_c   1.000
_cell.angle_alpha   90.00
_cell.angle_beta   90.00
_cell.angle_gamma   90.00
#
_symmetry.space_group_name_H-M   'P 1'
#
loop_
_entity.id
_entity.type
_entity.pdbx_description
1 polymer ?
#
loop_
_entity_poly.entity_id
_entity_poly.type
_entity_poly.pdbx_seq_one_letter_code
_entity_poly.pdbx_strand_id
1 'polypeptide(L)' 'MSVKEACERTGLSEKTMRILMKNNTFMVRIGRRTLIDKKKFQKWIDRQS' A
#
# COMPACT_ATOMS: atom_id res chain seq x y z
N MET A 1 -0.79 7.57 2.11
CA MET A 1 0.67 7.51 1.92
C MET A 1 1.00 7.17 0.48
N SER A 2 2.20 7.51 0.03
CA SER A 2 2.66 7.17 -1.33
C SER A 2 3.06 5.69 -1.41
N VAL A 3 3.16 5.15 -2.63
CA VAL A 3 3.69 3.79 -2.86
C VAL A 3 5.13 3.69 -2.37
N LYS A 4 5.94 4.72 -2.60
CA LYS A 4 7.35 4.78 -2.17
C LYS A 4 7.49 4.68 -0.64
N GLU A 5 6.69 5.47 0.08
CA GLU A 5 6.68 5.45 1.56
C GLU A 5 6.26 4.08 2.12
N ALA A 6 5.32 3.40 1.46
CA ALA A 6 4.95 2.04 1.83
C ALA A 6 6.08 1.02 1.56
N CYS A 7 6.81 1.17 0.45
CA CYS A 7 7.96 0.33 0.12
C CYS A 7 9.09 0.48 1.14
N GLU A 8 9.38 1.72 1.58
CA GLU A 8 10.37 2.00 2.64
C GLU A 8 9.98 1.36 3.97
N ARG A 9 8.68 1.30 4.29
CA ARG A 9 8.18 0.66 5.52
C ARG A 9 8.22 -0.86 5.50
N THR A 10 7.92 -1.48 4.36
CA THR A 10 7.81 -2.96 4.27
C THR A 10 9.03 -3.63 3.64
N GLY A 11 9.98 -2.86 3.12
CA GLY A 11 11.13 -3.37 2.35
C GLY A 11 10.74 -4.03 1.01
N LEU A 12 9.50 -3.83 0.54
CA LEU A 12 9.01 -4.45 -0.69
C LEU A 12 9.31 -3.58 -1.90
N SER A 13 9.53 -4.22 -3.05
CA SER A 13 9.67 -3.49 -4.32
C SER A 13 8.36 -2.79 -4.71
N GLU A 14 8.46 -1.68 -5.46
CA GLU A 14 7.27 -1.00 -5.98
C GLU A 14 6.38 -1.93 -6.83
N LYS A 15 6.98 -2.85 -7.59
CA LYS A 15 6.24 -3.83 -8.40
C LYS A 15 5.38 -4.72 -7.51
N THR A 16 5.97 -5.29 -6.46
CA THR A 16 5.27 -6.11 -5.47
C THR A 16 4.20 -5.30 -4.76
N MET A 17 4.50 -4.07 -4.35
CA MET A 17 3.55 -3.19 -3.69
C MET A 17 2.34 -2.88 -4.59
N ARG A 18 2.54 -2.62 -5.89
CA ARG A 18 1.44 -2.37 -6.84
C ARG A 18 0.55 -3.61 -7.04
N ILE A 19 1.14 -4.80 -7.07
CA ILE A 19 0.38 -6.07 -7.13
C ILE A 19 -0.43 -6.26 -5.84
N LEU A 20 0.19 -6.06 -4.68
CA LEU A 20 -0.49 -6.13 -3.38
C LEU A 20 -1.64 -5.14 -3.29
N MET A 21 -1.41 -3.89 -3.68
CA MET A 21 -2.45 -2.86 -3.71
C MET A 21 -3.63 -3.27 -4.60
N LYS A 22 -3.38 -3.90 -5.75
CA LYS A 22 -4.44 -4.35 -6.65
C LYS A 22 -5.26 -5.49 -6.04
N ASN A 23 -4.62 -6.36 -5.27
CA ASN A 23 -5.24 -7.52 -4.63
C ASN A 23 -5.85 -7.22 -3.25
N ASN A 24 -5.69 -6.00 -2.72
CA ASN A 24 -6.13 -5.62 -1.38
C ASN A 24 -6.93 -4.31 -1.37
N THR A 25 -7.65 -4.06 -0.27
CA THR A 25 -8.62 -2.95 -0.15
C THR A 25 -8.03 -1.62 0.30
N PHE A 26 -6.69 -1.49 0.37
CA PHE A 26 -6.02 -0.27 0.83
C PHE A 26 -5.53 0.65 -0.32
N MET A 27 -5.81 0.29 -1.58
CA MET A 27 -5.63 1.23 -2.70
C MET A 27 -6.73 2.30 -2.69
N VAL A 28 -6.34 3.56 -2.82
CA VAL A 28 -7.27 4.70 -2.95
C VAL A 28 -6.84 5.54 -4.14
N ARG A 29 -7.80 5.89 -5.00
CA ARG A 29 -7.57 6.80 -6.12
C ARG A 29 -8.12 8.18 -5.80
N ILE A 30 -7.26 9.20 -5.83
CA ILE A 30 -7.64 10.61 -5.66
C ILE A 30 -7.27 11.33 -6.96
N GLY A 31 -8.30 11.58 -7.79
CA GLY A 31 -8.13 12.10 -9.14
C GLY A 31 -7.26 11.17 -10.01
N ARG A 32 -6.10 11.69 -10.45
CA ARG A 32 -5.12 10.93 -11.24
C ARG A 32 -4.06 10.22 -10.40
N ARG A 33 -4.04 10.43 -9.07
CA ARG A 33 -3.06 9.83 -8.17
C ARG A 33 -3.60 8.55 -7.53
N THR A 34 -2.78 7.52 -7.52
CA THR A 34 -3.01 6.30 -6.73
C THR A 34 -2.22 6.38 -5.45
N LEU A 35 -2.90 6.24 -4.32
CA LEU A 35 -2.37 6.33 -2.98
C LEU A 35 -2.74 5.08 -2.19
N ILE A 36 -2.14 4.96 -1.01
CA ILE A 36 -2.43 3.91 -0.05
C ILE A 36 -3.15 4.53 1.15
N ASP A 37 -4.28 3.95 1.54
CA ASP A 37 -4.97 4.24 2.80
C ASP A 37 -4.10 3.76 3.95
N LYS A 38 -3.57 4.72 4.74
CA LYS A 38 -2.64 4.44 5.83
C LYS A 38 -3.26 3.54 6.91
N LYS A 39 -4.54 3.73 7.26
CA LYS A 39 -5.19 2.95 8.33
C LYS A 39 -5.44 1.52 7.88
N LYS A 40 -5.94 1.33 6.66
CA LYS A 40 -6.17 -0.02 6.10
C LYS A 40 -4.86 -0.76 5.83
N PHE A 41 -3.82 -0.05 5.39
CA PHE A 41 -2.50 -0.63 5.18
C PHE A 41 -1.84 -1.08 6.48
N GLN A 42 -1.90 -0.27 7.55
CA GLN A 42 -1.38 -0.68 8.85
C GLN A 42 -2.10 -1.94 9.36
N LYS A 43 -3.44 -1.96 9.31
CA LYS A 43 -4.23 -3.15 9.67
C LYS A 43 -3.88 -4.39 8.84
N TRP A 44 -3.47 -4.20 7.58
CA TRP A 44 -3.02 -5.30 6.73
C TRP A 44 -1.65 -5.81 7.18
N ILE A 45 -0.69 -4.93 7.45
CA ILE A 45 0.63 -5.28 8.01
C ILE A 45 0.47 -6.04 9.33
N ASP A 46 -0.38 -5.52 10.24
CA ASP A 46 -0.61 -6.13 11.56
C ASP A 46 -1.20 -7.55 11.46
N ARG A 47 -1.81 -7.93 10.33
CA ARG A 47 -2.30 -9.29 10.06
C ARG A 47 -1.24 -10.23 9.48
N GLN A 48 -0.12 -9.69 9.01
CA GLN A 48 1.00 -10.49 8.48
C GLN A 48 2.04 -10.84 9.54
N SER A 49 1.96 -10.22 10.73
CA SER A 49 2.76 -10.56 11.92
C SER A 49 2.04 -11.64 12.73
#